data_AF-A0A931Q137-F1
#
_entry.id   AF-A0A931Q137-F1
#
_cell.length_a   1.000
_cell.length_b   1.000
_cell.length_c   1.000
_cell.angle_alpha   90.00
_cell.angle_beta   90.00
_cell.angle_gamma   90.00
#
_symmetry.space_group_name_H-M   'P 1'
#
loop_
_entity.id
_entity.type
_entity.pdbx_description
1 polymer ?
#
loop_
_entity_poly.entity_id
_entity_poly.type
_entity_poly.pdbx_seq_one_letter_code
_entity_poly.pdbx_strand_id
1 'polypeptide(L)'
;MSDKAAIIKEAQKFLARGQIDKAIAEWEKLIKESPDANTYNTIGDLYLKKGDKTPAVDSFHKAARFFRDEGFSLKALALYKKILNINTSNMSALYALGELSEEKGLTTDATKYYLASV
;
A
#
# COMPACT_ATOMS: atom_id res chain seq x y z
N MET A 1 20.59 -14.21 -2.06
CA MET A 1 19.75 -14.13 -0.85
C MET A 1 20.26 -13.12 0.19
N SER A 2 21.43 -12.48 0.02
CA SER A 2 22.04 -11.61 1.04
C SER A 2 21.62 -10.14 0.97
N ASP A 3 21.15 -9.66 -0.18
CA ASP A 3 20.98 -8.21 -0.42
C ASP A 3 19.73 -7.64 0.24
N LYS A 4 18.61 -8.39 0.25
CA LYS A 4 17.36 -7.93 0.91
C LYS A 4 17.56 -7.66 2.39
N ALA A 5 18.20 -8.56 3.12
CA ALA A 5 18.45 -8.40 4.55
C ALA A 5 19.40 -7.23 4.84
N ALA A 6 20.43 -7.02 4.00
CA ALA A 6 21.35 -5.90 4.13
C ALA A 6 20.64 -4.55 3.90
N ILE A 7 19.81 -4.47 2.85
CA ILE A 7 19.03 -3.27 2.53
C ILE A 7 18.04 -2.94 3.66
N ILE A 8 17.32 -3.93 4.19
CA ILE A 8 16.40 -3.73 5.32
C ILE A 8 17.15 -3.22 6.55
N LYS A 9 18.32 -3.80 6.85
CA LYS A 9 19.13 -3.39 8.00
C LYS A 9 19.63 -1.95 7.86
N GLU A 10 20.10 -1.56 6.69
CA GLU A 10 20.56 -0.18 6.45
C GLU A 10 19.38 0.81 6.47
N ALA A 11 18.24 0.44 5.89
CA ALA A 11 17.01 1.24 5.96
C ALA A 11 16.57 1.46 7.42
N GLN A 12 16.57 0.42 8.26
CA GLN A 12 16.25 0.51 9.68
C GLN A 12 17.20 1.44 10.44
N LYS A 13 18.50 1.39 10.12
CA LYS A 13 19.50 2.30 10.70
C LYS A 13 19.25 3.76 10.30
N PHE A 14 18.82 4.03 9.07
CA PHE A 14 18.37 5.36 8.67
C PHE A 14 17.11 5.79 9.43
N LEU A 15 16.14 4.90 9.61
CA LEU A 15 14.92 5.18 10.39
C LEU A 15 15.21 5.49 11.86
N ALA A 16 16.15 4.76 12.48
CA ALA A 16 16.58 5.01 13.86
C ALA A 16 17.23 6.39 14.03
N ARG A 17 17.75 6.96 12.95
CA ARG A 17 18.34 8.32 12.90
C ARG A 17 17.34 9.38 12.41
N GLY A 18 16.07 9.03 12.20
CA GLY A 18 15.06 9.93 11.64
C GLY A 18 15.25 10.26 10.15
N GLN A 19 16.18 9.61 9.46
CA GLN A 19 16.49 9.85 8.04
C GLN A 19 15.53 9.06 7.15
N ILE A 20 14.24 9.41 7.18
CA ILE A 20 13.17 8.66 6.51
C ILE A 20 13.38 8.60 4.99
N ASP A 21 13.79 9.70 4.35
CA ASP A 21 14.07 9.72 2.90
C ASP A 21 15.14 8.71 2.47
N LYS A 22 16.21 8.58 3.26
CA LYS A 22 17.27 7.60 2.97
C LYS A 22 16.77 6.18 3.19
N ALA A 23 15.95 5.96 4.21
CA ALA A 23 15.33 4.66 4.42
C ALA A 23 14.44 4.27 3.24
N ILE A 24 13.61 5.20 2.74
CA ILE A 24 12.76 4.98 1.56
C ILE A 24 13.63 4.60 0.35
N ALA A 25 14.70 5.36 0.09
CA ALA A 25 15.61 5.08 -1.03
C ALA A 25 16.25 3.67 -0.96
N GLU A 26 16.53 3.16 0.24
CA GLU A 26 16.99 1.78 0.43
C GLU A 26 15.87 0.78 0.09
N TRP A 27 14.65 0.98 0.61
CA TRP A 27 13.51 0.12 0.27
C TRP A 27 13.15 0.15 -1.22
N GLU A 28 13.35 1.27 -1.91
CA GLU A 28 13.13 1.40 -3.35
C GLU A 28 14.12 0.56 -4.19
N LYS A 29 15.26 0.14 -3.64
CA LYS A 29 16.14 -0.81 -4.32
C LYS A 29 15.49 -2.19 -4.39
N LEU A 30 14.75 -2.59 -3.34
CA LEU A 30 14.08 -3.89 -3.30
C LEU A 30 13.00 -4.01 -4.36
N ILE A 31 12.23 -2.95 -4.62
CA ILE A 31 11.21 -2.99 -5.67
C ILE A 31 11.80 -3.03 -7.08
N LYS A 32 13.05 -2.61 -7.28
CA LYS A 32 13.73 -2.72 -8.58
C LYS A 32 14.17 -4.14 -8.89
N GLU A 33 14.59 -4.89 -7.87
CA GLU A 33 15.05 -6.27 -8.03
C GLU A 33 13.91 -7.29 -7.92
N SER A 34 13.04 -7.12 -6.93
CA SER A 34 11.95 -8.03 -6.63
C SER A 34 10.75 -7.24 -6.07
N PRO A 35 9.89 -6.69 -6.94
CA PRO A 35 8.65 -6.06 -6.52
C PRO A 35 7.79 -7.04 -5.71
N ASP A 36 7.39 -6.64 -4.50
CA ASP A 36 6.47 -7.42 -3.66
C ASP A 36 5.55 -6.52 -2.85
N ALA A 37 4.38 -7.06 -2.47
CA ALA A 37 3.35 -6.30 -1.77
C ALA A 37 3.82 -5.73 -0.43
N ASN A 38 4.64 -6.47 0.33
CA ASN A 38 5.09 -6.04 1.66
C ASN A 38 6.09 -4.90 1.54
N THR A 39 6.95 -4.93 0.52
CA THR A 39 7.90 -3.85 0.24
C THR A 39 7.15 -2.56 -0.11
N TYR A 40 6.15 -2.61 -1.01
CA TYR A 40 5.31 -1.44 -1.32
C TYR A 40 4.53 -0.92 -0.11
N ASN A 41 3.96 -1.81 0.71
CA ASN A 41 3.27 -1.41 1.93
C ASN A 41 4.22 -0.69 2.90
N THR A 42 5.43 -1.23 3.07
CA THR A 42 6.46 -0.61 3.93
C THR A 42 6.85 0.77 3.43
N ILE A 43 7.09 0.94 2.11
CA ILE A 43 7.38 2.24 1.51
C ILE A 43 6.23 3.23 1.77
N GLY A 44 4.97 2.79 1.62
CA GLY A 44 3.79 3.61 1.91
C GLY A 44 3.73 4.06 3.37
N ASP A 45 4.07 3.18 4.32
CA ASP A 45 4.16 3.51 5.75
C ASP A 45 5.25 4.54 6.05
N LEU A 46 6.39 4.45 5.35
CA LEU A 46 7.47 5.42 5.50
C LEU A 46 7.09 6.80 4.95
N TYR A 47 6.42 6.86 3.80
CA TYR A 47 5.89 8.11 3.27
C TYR A 47 4.84 8.73 4.21
N LEU A 48 3.93 7.91 4.76
CA LEU A 48 2.98 8.40 5.78
C LEU A 48 3.69 8.96 7.01
N LYS A 49 4.73 8.26 7.50
CA LYS A 49 5.52 8.70 8.65
C LYS A 49 6.24 10.02 8.37
N LYS A 50 6.65 10.26 7.12
CA LYS A 50 7.21 11.53 6.67
C LYS A 50 6.17 12.65 6.53
N GLY A 51 4.89 12.29 6.41
CA GLY A 51 3.78 13.22 6.17
C GLY A 51 3.37 13.33 4.69
N ASP A 52 4.05 12.61 3.81
CA ASP A 52 3.83 12.65 2.36
C ASP A 52 2.68 11.69 1.97
N LYS A 53 1.44 12.19 2.06
CA LYS A 53 0.23 11.39 1.85
C LYS A 53 0.07 10.86 0.42
N THR A 54 0.41 11.67 -0.60
CA THR A 54 0.26 11.28 -2.01
C THR A 54 1.11 10.05 -2.37
N PRO A 55 2.45 10.06 -2.19
CA PRO A 55 3.26 8.89 -2.51
C PRO A 55 2.96 7.69 -1.58
N ALA A 56 2.46 7.94 -0.37
CA ALA A 56 1.97 6.86 0.49
C ALA A 56 0.76 6.15 -0.12
N VAL A 57 -0.26 6.90 -0.55
CA VAL A 57 -1.46 6.36 -1.20
C VAL A 57 -1.10 5.56 -2.45
N ASP A 58 -0.20 6.08 -3.29
CA ASP A 58 0.26 5.38 -4.49
C ASP A 58 0.95 4.05 -4.16
N SER A 59 1.78 4.05 -3.11
CA SER A 59 2.49 2.85 -2.65
C SER A 59 1.52 1.80 -2.08
N PHE A 60 0.52 2.22 -1.30
CA PHE A 60 -0.52 1.32 -0.81
C PHE A 60 -1.39 0.76 -1.93
N HIS A 61 -1.68 1.54 -2.97
CA HIS A 61 -2.39 1.07 -4.16
C HIS A 61 -1.64 -0.06 -4.84
N LYS A 62 -0.32 0.11 -5.06
CA LYS A 62 0.53 -0.93 -5.62
C LYS A 62 0.52 -2.18 -4.73
N ALA A 63 0.74 -2.02 -3.43
CA ALA A 63 0.70 -3.13 -2.48
C ALA A 63 -0.64 -3.89 -2.49
N ALA A 64 -1.77 -3.17 -2.55
CA ALA A 64 -3.10 -3.76 -2.58
C ALA A 64 -3.34 -4.56 -3.86
N ARG A 65 -2.87 -4.07 -5.01
CA ARG A 65 -2.94 -4.80 -6.28
C ARG A 65 -2.12 -6.09 -6.24
N PHE A 66 -0.86 -6.04 -5.79
CA PHE A 66 -0.05 -7.25 -5.63
C PHE A 66 -0.71 -8.28 -4.71
N PHE A 67 -1.26 -7.85 -3.56
CA PHE A 67 -1.97 -8.79 -2.69
C PHE A 67 -3.23 -9.36 -3.34
N ARG A 68 -3.96 -8.59 -4.15
CA ARG A 68 -5.14 -9.09 -4.87
C ARG A 68 -4.73 -10.12 -5.91
N ASP A 69 -3.68 -9.85 -6.69
CA ASP A 69 -3.15 -10.74 -7.73
C ASP A 69 -2.61 -12.05 -7.15
N GLU A 70 -2.06 -12.01 -5.94
CA GLU A 70 -1.64 -13.19 -5.16
C GLU A 70 -2.81 -13.93 -4.49
N GLY A 71 -4.06 -13.46 -4.63
CA GLY A 71 -5.26 -14.06 -4.01
C GLY A 71 -5.47 -13.68 -2.53
N PHE A 72 -4.67 -12.77 -1.99
CA PHE A 72 -4.82 -12.24 -0.63
C PHE A 72 -5.83 -11.07 -0.56
N SER A 73 -7.07 -11.30 -0.99
CA SER A 73 -8.12 -10.27 -1.07
C SER A 73 -8.41 -9.55 0.26
N LEU A 74 -8.22 -10.21 1.41
CA LEU A 74 -8.36 -9.58 2.74
C LEU A 74 -7.25 -8.54 3.01
N LYS A 75 -6.02 -8.81 2.58
CA LYS A 75 -4.90 -7.86 2.72
C LYS A 75 -5.08 -6.67 1.79
N ALA A 76 -5.51 -6.91 0.55
CA ALA A 76 -5.86 -5.86 -0.39
C ALA A 76 -6.96 -4.95 0.16
N LEU A 77 -8.05 -5.53 0.70
CA LEU A 77 -9.15 -4.80 1.31
C LEU A 77 -8.69 -3.92 2.49
N ALA A 78 -7.81 -4.44 3.35
CA ALA A 78 -7.25 -3.66 4.46
C ALA A 78 -6.45 -2.44 3.96
N LEU A 79 -5.67 -2.59 2.89
CA LEU A 79 -4.92 -1.49 2.29
C LEU A 79 -5.81 -0.46 1.61
N TYR A 80 -6.85 -0.87 0.89
CA TYR A 80 -7.80 0.09 0.32
C TYR A 80 -8.54 0.88 1.40
N LYS A 81 -8.95 0.22 2.50
CA LYS A 81 -9.50 0.94 3.66
C LYS A 81 -8.49 1.93 4.27
N LYS A 82 -7.23 1.53 4.37
CA LYS A 82 -6.15 2.41 4.83
C LYS A 82 -5.98 3.63 3.91
N ILE A 83 -6.06 3.44 2.60
CA ILE A 83 -6.06 4.55 1.63
C ILE A 83 -7.22 5.51 1.90
N LEU A 84 -8.43 5.00 2.14
CA LEU A 84 -9.58 5.85 2.45
C LEU A 84 -9.46 6.60 3.79
N ASN A 85 -8.74 6.05 4.77
CA ASN A 85 -8.43 6.78 6.00
C ASN A 85 -7.49 7.98 5.75
N ILE A 86 -6.68 7.94 4.69
CA ILE A 86 -5.75 9.01 4.31
C ILE A 86 -6.44 10.01 3.37
N ASN A 87 -7.18 9.48 2.40
CA ASN A 87 -7.93 10.22 1.39
C ASN A 87 -9.29 9.54 1.17
N THR A 88 -10.32 10.07 1.81
CA THR A 88 -11.68 9.51 1.84
C THR A 88 -12.37 9.51 0.48
N SER A 89 -11.96 10.37 -0.45
CA SER A 89 -12.51 10.47 -1.81
C SER A 89 -11.61 9.83 -2.85
N ASN A 90 -10.70 8.93 -2.46
CA ASN A 90 -9.87 8.21 -3.42
C ASN A 90 -10.73 7.26 -4.27
N MET A 91 -11.10 7.73 -5.46
CA MET A 91 -11.99 7.01 -6.40
C MET A 91 -11.48 5.60 -6.69
N SER A 92 -10.18 5.43 -6.94
CA SER A 92 -9.61 4.12 -7.25
C SER A 92 -9.74 3.12 -6.09
N ALA A 93 -9.59 3.57 -4.84
CA ALA A 93 -9.74 2.71 -3.67
C ALA A 93 -11.21 2.39 -3.38
N LEU A 94 -12.12 3.35 -3.58
CA LEU A 94 -13.56 3.12 -3.47
C LEU A 94 -14.02 2.10 -4.52
N TYR A 95 -13.63 2.27 -5.78
CA TYR A 95 -13.97 1.34 -6.85
C TYR A 95 -13.45 -0.08 -6.56
N ALA A 96 -12.18 -0.21 -6.16
CA ALA A 96 -11.60 -1.51 -5.83
C ALA A 96 -12.27 -2.18 -4.62
N LEU A 97 -12.74 -1.42 -3.62
CA LEU A 97 -13.55 -1.95 -2.52
C LEU A 97 -14.93 -2.38 -2.99
N GLY A 98 -15.51 -1.69 -3.97
CA GLY A 98 -16.74 -2.11 -4.64
C GLY A 98 -16.59 -3.48 -5.28
N GLU A 99 -15.57 -3.66 -6.12
CA GLU A 99 -15.27 -4.94 -6.78
C GLU A 99 -15.02 -6.07 -5.78
N LEU A 100 -14.20 -5.81 -4.74
CA LEU A 100 -13.90 -6.80 -3.70
C LEU A 100 -15.13 -7.18 -2.86
N SER A 101 -16.05 -6.25 -2.64
CA SER A 101 -17.32 -6.52 -1.96
C SER A 101 -18.24 -7.36 -2.84
N GLU A 102 -18.29 -7.10 -4.15
CA GLU A 102 -19.07 -7.86 -5.13
C GLU A 102 -18.56 -9.30 -5.26
N GLU A 103 -17.25 -9.51 -5.36
CA GLU A 103 -16.61 -10.84 -5.36
C GLU A 103 -17.00 -11.68 -4.13
N LYS A 104 -17.33 -11.02 -3.02
CA LYS A 104 -17.76 -11.66 -1.75
C LYS A 104 -19.28 -11.80 -1.61
N GLY A 105 -20.05 -11.35 -2.60
CA GLY A 105 -21.52 -11.33 -2.55
C GLY A 105 -22.11 -10.23 -1.65
N LEU A 106 -21.30 -9.26 -1.21
CA LEU A 106 -21.72 -8.14 -0.35
C LEU A 106 -22.26 -6.98 -1.21
N THR A 107 -23.37 -7.23 -1.91
CA THR A 107 -23.92 -6.32 -2.92
C THR A 107 -24.29 -4.93 -2.38
N THR A 108 -24.77 -4.84 -1.14
CA THR A 108 -25.07 -3.55 -0.48
C THR A 108 -23.81 -2.71 -0.27
N ASP A 109 -22.73 -3.33 0.22
CA ASP A 109 -21.45 -2.65 0.42
C ASP A 109 -20.83 -2.25 -0.91
N ALA A 110 -20.91 -3.12 -1.92
CA ALA A 110 -20.41 -2.83 -3.27
C ALA A 110 -21.09 -1.59 -3.86
N THR A 111 -22.42 -1.55 -3.82
CA THR A 111 -23.21 -0.39 -4.30
C THR A 111 -22.81 0.89 -3.59
N LYS A 112 -22.65 0.85 -2.26
CA LYS A 112 -22.22 2.01 -1.47
C LYS A 112 -20.86 2.53 -1.93
N TYR A 113 -19.89 1.66 -2.17
CA TYR A 113 -18.57 2.07 -2.61
C TYR A 113 -18.56 2.60 -4.04
N TYR A 114 -19.30 1.98 -4.96
CA TYR A 114 -19.42 2.48 -6.33
C TYR A 114 -20.05 3.86 -6.39
N LEU A 115 -21.13 4.11 -5.64
CA LEU A 115 -21.77 5.43 -5.55
C LEU A 115 -20.87 6.51 -4.96
N ALA A 116 -19.88 6.13 -4.15
CA ALA A 116 -18.91 7.08 -3.59
C ALA A 116 -17.72 7.33 -4.55
N SER A 117 -17.55 6.52 -5.60
CA SER A 117 -16.42 6.59 -6.54
C SER A 117 -16.64 7.48 -7.77
N VAL A 118 -17.78 8.18 -7.85
CA VAL A 118 -18.19 9.05 -8.97
C VAL A 118 -17.84 10.53 -8.76
#